data_AF-A0A9D6VAY0-F1
#
_entry.id   AF-A0A9D6VAY0-F1
#
_cell.length_a   1.000
_cell.length_b   1.000
_cell.length_c   1.000
_cell.angle_alpha   90.00
_cell.angle_beta   90.00
_cell.angle_gamma   90.00
#
_symmetry.space_group_name_H-M   'P 1'
#
loop_
_entity.id
_entity.type
_entity.pdbx_description
1 polymer ?
#
loop_
_entity_poly.entity_id
_entity_poly.type
_entity_poly.pdbx_seq_one_letter_code
_entity_poly.pdbx_strand_id
1 'polypeptide(L)'
;MSLWTRYQQCLVTTDPTELAQIIDQFEHVLLAGTKPLSWMKVLGDHVLSQPLRTVVDPNALGAACTLRAAAVMVEAGHLTEARALYQRVLVRYAHRDWAYYVEQAQEALAGLQDSVPAVIALRSSAAPSR
;
A
#
# COMPACT_ATOMS: atom_id res chain seq x y z
N MET A 1 -19.70 -6.15 3.99
CA MET A 1 -19.16 -6.82 2.78
C MET A 1 -17.97 -7.68 3.16
N SER A 2 -17.73 -8.79 2.47
CA SER A 2 -16.55 -9.63 2.72
C SER A 2 -15.26 -8.95 2.24
N LEU A 3 -14.10 -9.36 2.75
CA LEU A 3 -12.79 -8.89 2.25
C LEU A 3 -12.60 -9.18 0.76
N TRP A 4 -13.09 -10.32 0.30
CA TRP A 4 -13.05 -10.69 -1.11
C TRP A 4 -13.85 -9.72 -1.98
N THR A 5 -15.08 -9.39 -1.58
CA THR A 5 -15.91 -8.44 -2.34
C THR A 5 -15.28 -7.05 -2.40
N ARG A 6 -14.66 -6.59 -1.31
CA ARG A 6 -13.90 -5.33 -1.30
C ARG A 6 -12.69 -5.37 -2.22
N TYR A 7 -11.99 -6.50 -2.25
CA TYR A 7 -10.87 -6.68 -3.17
C TYR A 7 -11.34 -6.61 -4.63
N GLN A 8 -12.45 -7.27 -4.96
CA GLN A 8 -13.05 -7.19 -6.29
C GLN A 8 -13.43 -5.76 -6.68
N GLN A 9 -13.99 -4.97 -5.75
CA GLN A 9 -14.24 -3.55 -5.97
C GLN A 9 -12.94 -2.80 -6.23
N CYS A 10 -11.93 -3.02 -5.40
CA CYS A 10 -10.62 -2.40 -5.59
C CYS A 10 -10.04 -2.66 -6.97
N LEU A 11 -10.26 -3.85 -7.57
CA LEU A 11 -9.76 -4.17 -8.91
C LEU A 11 -10.43 -3.38 -10.04
N VAL A 12 -11.66 -2.91 -9.86
CA VAL A 12 -12.45 -2.26 -10.91
C VAL A 12 -12.60 -0.74 -10.71
N THR A 13 -12.49 -0.25 -9.48
CA THR A 13 -12.62 1.18 -9.16
C THR A 13 -11.44 1.97 -9.74
N THR A 14 -11.70 3.04 -10.47
CA THR A 14 -10.66 3.95 -11.00
C THR A 14 -10.68 5.33 -10.35
N ASP A 15 -11.72 5.65 -9.58
CA ASP A 15 -11.77 6.90 -8.82
C ASP A 15 -10.77 6.86 -7.65
N PRO A 16 -9.81 7.79 -7.57
CA PRO A 16 -8.79 7.79 -6.53
C PRO A 16 -9.37 7.97 -5.10
N THR A 17 -10.47 8.71 -4.96
CA THR A 17 -11.11 8.96 -3.66
C THR A 17 -11.81 7.70 -3.15
N GLU A 18 -12.53 7.00 -4.02
CA GLU A 18 -13.17 5.72 -3.71
C GLU A 18 -12.13 4.65 -3.38
N LEU A 19 -11.00 4.60 -4.12
CA LEU A 19 -9.90 3.68 -3.82
C LEU A 19 -9.29 3.92 -2.42
N ALA A 20 -9.10 5.18 -2.03
CA ALA A 20 -8.62 5.52 -0.69
C ALA A 20 -9.57 4.97 0.40
N GLN A 21 -10.88 5.12 0.21
CA GLN A 21 -11.89 4.59 1.14
C GLN A 21 -11.87 3.06 1.21
N ILE A 22 -11.65 2.39 0.08
CA ILE A 22 -11.56 0.92 0.04
C ILE A 22 -10.31 0.45 0.81
N ILE A 23 -9.17 1.13 0.67
CA ILE A 23 -7.93 0.79 1.38
C ILE A 23 -8.10 0.94 2.90
N ASP A 24 -8.68 2.06 3.35
CA ASP A 24 -8.89 2.29 4.79
C ASP A 24 -9.74 1.17 5.42
N GLN A 25 -10.68 0.59 4.67
CA GLN A 25 -11.47 -0.55 5.16
C GLN A 25 -10.65 -1.84 5.32
N PHE A 26 -9.61 -2.06 4.53
CA PHE A 26 -8.68 -3.18 4.75
C PHE A 26 -7.88 -2.98 6.04
N GLU A 27 -7.49 -1.74 6.34
CA GLU A 27 -6.68 -1.44 7.53
C GLU A 27 -7.43 -1.70 8.84
N HIS A 28 -8.72 -1.32 8.89
CA HIS A 28 -9.55 -1.53 10.07
C HIS A 28 -9.73 -3.02 10.42
N VAL A 29 -9.80 -3.90 9.41
CA VAL A 29 -9.95 -5.34 9.63
C VAL A 29 -8.68 -5.96 10.21
N LEU A 30 -7.51 -5.48 9.80
CA LEU A 30 -6.22 -5.97 10.28
C LEU A 30 -5.96 -5.61 11.76
N LEU A 31 -6.42 -4.44 12.19
CA LEU A 31 -6.33 -4.02 13.60
C LEU A 31 -7.28 -4.80 14.52
N ALA A 32 -8.41 -5.29 14.00
CA ALA A 32 -9.37 -6.07 14.79
C ALA A 32 -8.89 -7.51 15.07
N GLY A 33 -8.05 -8.09 14.21
CA GLY A 33 -7.57 -9.48 14.33
C GLY A 33 -6.43 -9.70 15.33
N THR A 34 -5.91 -8.64 15.94
CA THR A 34 -4.62 -8.69 16.67
C THR A 34 -4.72 -8.46 18.17
N LYS A 35 -5.90 -8.17 18.73
CA LYS A 35 -6.03 -7.92 20.18
C LYS A 35 -6.80 -9.03 20.88
N PRO A 36 -6.12 -9.91 21.63
CA PRO A 36 -6.79 -10.88 22.47
C PRO A 36 -7.63 -10.20 23.53
N LEU A 37 -8.77 -10.79 23.89
CA LEU A 37 -9.55 -10.37 25.04
C LEU A 37 -8.67 -10.45 26.31
N SER A 38 -8.84 -9.51 27.24
CA SER A 38 -7.95 -9.38 28.41
C SER A 38 -7.81 -10.66 29.24
N TRP A 39 -8.88 -11.46 29.33
CA TRP A 39 -8.90 -12.75 30.04
C TRP A 39 -8.07 -13.84 29.34
N MET A 40 -7.88 -13.74 28.02
CA MET A 40 -7.12 -14.72 27.24
C MET A 40 -5.61 -14.54 27.41
N LYS A 41 -5.13 -13.43 28.00
CA LYS A 41 -3.71 -13.24 28.34
C LYS A 41 -3.14 -14.36 29.23
N VAL A 42 -3.99 -15.00 30.03
CA VAL A 42 -3.61 -16.12 30.91
C VAL A 42 -3.27 -17.39 30.12
N LEU A 43 -3.76 -17.53 28.88
CA LEU A 43 -3.57 -18.72 28.04
C LEU A 43 -2.19 -18.75 27.34
N GLY A 44 -1.38 -17.71 27.49
CA GLY A 44 -0.04 -17.60 26.91
C GLY A 44 -0.03 -17.25 25.42
N ASP A 45 1.09 -16.68 24.95
CA ASP A 45 1.20 -16.10 23.61
C ASP A 45 0.89 -17.09 22.48
N HIS A 46 1.18 -18.38 22.68
CA HIS A 46 0.98 -19.43 21.68
C HIS A 46 -0.51 -19.71 21.36
N VAL A 47 -1.41 -19.49 22.33
CA VAL A 47 -2.86 -19.64 22.13
C VAL A 47 -3.45 -18.37 21.51
N LEU A 48 -2.85 -17.21 21.79
CA LEU A 48 -3.29 -15.90 21.31
C LEU A 48 -2.86 -15.62 19.87
N SER A 49 -1.81 -16.31 19.40
CA SER A 49 -1.26 -16.21 18.05
C SER A 49 -1.91 -17.17 17.06
N GLN A 50 -3.15 -17.64 17.28
CA GLN A 50 -3.79 -18.52 16.30
C GLN A 50 -3.98 -17.76 14.98
N PRO A 51 -3.36 -18.22 13.88
CA PRO A 51 -3.55 -17.57 12.59
C PRO A 51 -5.02 -17.72 12.21
N LEU A 52 -5.64 -16.58 11.86
CA LEU A 52 -6.94 -16.58 11.20
C LEU A 52 -6.86 -17.51 10.00
N ARG A 53 -7.57 -18.64 10.04
CA ARG A 53 -7.63 -19.59 8.92
C ARG A 53 -8.58 -19.04 7.86
N THR A 54 -8.16 -18.01 7.16
CA THR A 54 -8.84 -17.50 5.98
C THR A 54 -8.29 -18.21 4.75
N VAL A 55 -9.16 -18.51 3.78
CA VAL A 55 -8.75 -19.07 2.48
C VAL A 55 -7.88 -18.07 1.71
N VAL A 56 -7.94 -16.78 2.07
CA VAL A 56 -7.20 -15.69 1.45
C VAL A 56 -6.59 -14.82 2.54
N ASP A 57 -5.32 -14.45 2.40
CA ASP A 57 -4.63 -13.57 3.36
C ASP A 57 -5.14 -12.11 3.26
N PRO A 58 -5.75 -11.56 4.31
CA PRO A 58 -6.23 -10.17 4.34
C PRO A 58 -5.13 -9.14 4.09
N ASN A 59 -3.89 -9.41 4.54
CA ASN A 59 -2.76 -8.50 4.33
C ASN A 59 -2.35 -8.49 2.86
N ALA A 60 -2.29 -9.66 2.22
CA ALA A 60 -2.01 -9.76 0.80
C ALA A 60 -3.04 -9.01 -0.06
N LEU A 61 -4.34 -9.14 0.27
CA LEU A 61 -5.40 -8.38 -0.40
C LEU A 61 -5.25 -6.87 -0.18
N GLY A 62 -4.97 -6.45 1.06
CA GLY A 62 -4.76 -5.04 1.40
C GLY A 62 -3.54 -4.44 0.70
N ALA A 63 -2.43 -5.17 0.66
CA ALA A 63 -1.20 -4.75 -0.03
C ALA A 63 -1.43 -4.61 -1.53
N ALA A 64 -2.03 -5.62 -2.18
CA ALA A 64 -2.36 -5.58 -3.60
C ALA A 64 -3.29 -4.40 -3.95
N CYS A 65 -4.32 -4.16 -3.15
CA CYS A 65 -5.22 -3.03 -3.34
C CYS A 65 -4.50 -1.68 -3.17
N THR A 66 -3.62 -1.57 -2.17
CA THR A 66 -2.81 -0.36 -1.92
C THR A 66 -1.89 -0.05 -3.10
N LEU A 67 -1.20 -1.06 -3.64
CA LEU A 67 -0.33 -0.92 -4.82
C LEU A 67 -1.12 -0.47 -6.05
N ARG A 68 -2.30 -1.06 -6.29
CA ARG A 68 -3.16 -0.68 -7.41
C ARG A 68 -3.63 0.76 -7.29
N ALA A 69 -4.07 1.18 -6.10
CA ALA A 69 -4.48 2.57 -5.91
C ALA A 69 -3.34 3.55 -6.11
N ALA A 70 -2.13 3.20 -5.67
CA ALA A 70 -0.94 4.00 -5.94
C ALA A 70 -0.71 4.12 -7.46
N ALA A 71 -0.81 3.03 -8.22
CA ALA A 71 -0.68 3.07 -9.68
C ALA A 71 -1.75 3.97 -10.33
N VAL A 72 -3.01 3.88 -9.90
CA VAL A 72 -4.10 4.76 -10.38
C VAL A 72 -3.81 6.23 -10.05
N MET A 73 -3.26 6.52 -8.86
CA MET A 73 -2.83 7.88 -8.48
C MET A 73 -1.70 8.37 -9.38
N VAL A 74 -0.76 7.51 -9.77
CA VAL A 74 0.30 7.86 -10.74
C VAL A 74 -0.31 8.22 -12.09
N GLU A 75 -1.21 7.39 -12.62
CA GLU A 75 -1.89 7.63 -13.90
C GLU A 75 -2.69 8.95 -13.90
N ALA A 76 -3.30 9.29 -12.76
CA ALA A 76 -4.03 10.53 -12.57
C ALA A 76 -3.13 11.74 -12.24
N GLY A 77 -1.80 11.57 -12.13
CA GLY A 77 -0.84 12.65 -11.86
C GLY A 77 -0.70 13.04 -10.38
N HIS A 78 -1.34 12.32 -9.46
CA HIS A 78 -1.28 12.50 -8.01
C HIS A 78 -0.02 11.85 -7.43
N LEU A 79 1.16 12.32 -7.84
CA LEU A 79 2.45 11.66 -7.55
C LEU A 79 2.80 11.66 -6.05
N THR A 80 2.37 12.68 -5.30
CA THR A 80 2.64 12.78 -3.86
C THR A 80 1.85 11.71 -3.10
N GLU A 81 0.58 11.55 -3.45
CA GLU A 81 -0.34 10.56 -2.89
C GLU A 81 0.08 9.15 -3.28
N ALA A 82 0.46 8.92 -4.54
CA ALA A 82 1.01 7.65 -4.99
C ALA A 82 2.26 7.25 -4.19
N ARG A 83 3.20 8.18 -4.00
CA ARG A 83 4.40 7.96 -3.19
C ARG A 83 4.05 7.58 -1.74
N ALA A 84 3.10 8.29 -1.13
CA ALA A 84 2.67 7.99 0.23
C ALA A 84 2.06 6.58 0.34
N LEU A 85 1.30 6.13 -0.65
CA LEU A 85 0.73 4.78 -0.68
C LEU A 85 1.81 3.70 -0.86
N TYR A 86 2.80 3.89 -1.73
CA TYR A 86 3.91 2.94 -1.84
C TYR A 86 4.73 2.87 -0.54
N GLN A 87 5.03 4.02 0.08
CA GLN A 87 5.72 4.05 1.37
C GLN A 87 4.92 3.34 2.47
N ARG A 88 3.58 3.48 2.45
CA ARG A 88 2.69 2.76 3.36
C ARG A 88 2.83 1.24 3.21
N VAL A 89 3.00 0.72 1.99
CA VAL A 89 3.25 -0.71 1.76
C VAL A 89 4.55 -1.16 2.43
N LEU A 90 5.63 -0.39 2.28
CA LEU A 90 6.94 -0.71 2.88
C LEU A 90 6.88 -0.80 4.41
N VAL A 91 6.14 0.11 5.04
CA VAL A 91 6.03 0.16 6.51
C VAL A 91 5.11 -0.94 7.02
N ARG A 92 3.97 -1.14 6.37
CA ARG A 92 2.90 -2.00 6.91
C ARG A 92 3.11 -3.48 6.63
N TYR A 93 3.73 -3.82 5.51
CA TYR A 93 3.88 -5.20 5.06
C TYR A 93 5.35 -5.67 5.07
N ALA A 94 6.16 -5.14 6.00
CA ALA A 94 7.58 -5.44 6.12
C ALA A 94 7.90 -6.91 6.50
N HIS A 95 6.90 -7.72 6.88
CA HIS A 95 7.12 -9.13 7.17
C HIS A 95 7.47 -9.91 5.90
N ARG A 96 8.36 -10.90 6.02
CA ARG A 96 8.86 -11.69 4.87
C ARG A 96 7.75 -12.34 4.02
N ASP A 97 6.62 -12.66 4.64
CA ASP A 97 5.50 -13.32 3.98
C ASP A 97 4.83 -12.42 2.92
N TRP A 98 5.14 -11.12 2.93
CA TRP A 98 4.64 -10.12 1.98
C TRP A 98 5.76 -9.44 1.17
N ALA A 99 6.96 -10.03 1.13
CA ALA A 99 8.12 -9.47 0.44
C ALA A 99 7.83 -9.11 -1.03
N TYR A 100 7.05 -9.92 -1.74
CA TYR A 100 6.59 -9.64 -3.10
C TYR A 100 5.97 -8.23 -3.25
N TYR A 101 5.10 -7.84 -2.32
CA TYR A 101 4.45 -6.53 -2.38
C TYR A 101 5.40 -5.38 -2.00
N VAL A 102 6.34 -5.64 -1.11
CA VAL A 102 7.39 -4.69 -0.72
C VAL A 102 8.31 -4.40 -1.91
N GLU A 103 8.76 -5.43 -2.61
CA GLU A 103 9.59 -5.33 -3.82
C GLU A 103 8.87 -4.51 -4.91
N GLN A 104 7.59 -4.82 -5.18
CA GLN A 104 6.79 -4.05 -6.14
C GLN A 104 6.65 -2.56 -5.75
N ALA A 105 6.49 -2.25 -4.46
CA ALA A 105 6.45 -0.86 -4.00
C ALA A 105 7.81 -0.15 -4.15
N GLN A 106 8.92 -0.86 -3.92
CA GLN A 106 10.27 -0.31 -4.08
C GLN A 106 10.57 0.02 -5.54
N GLU A 107 10.25 -0.90 -6.46
CA GLU A 107 10.40 -0.70 -7.91
C GLU A 107 9.58 0.50 -8.38
N ALA A 108 8.32 0.60 -7.96
CA ALA A 108 7.46 1.71 -8.33
C ALA A 108 7.96 3.05 -7.77
N LEU A 109 8.46 3.08 -6.52
CA LEU A 109 9.05 4.27 -5.92
C LEU A 109 10.32 4.73 -6.65
N ALA A 110 11.16 3.80 -7.10
CA ALA A 110 12.33 4.13 -7.91
C ALA A 110 11.91 4.78 -9.24
N GLY A 111 10.93 4.21 -9.94
CA GLY A 111 10.41 4.79 -11.19
C GLY A 111 9.83 6.21 -11.02
N LEU A 112 9.24 6.52 -9.85
CA LEU A 112 8.78 7.89 -9.54
C LEU A 112 9.93 8.89 -9.33
N GLN A 113 11.09 8.44 -8.85
CA GLN A 113 12.25 9.31 -8.64
C GLN A 113 12.91 9.68 -9.97
N ASP A 114 12.99 8.73 -10.90
CA ASP A 114 13.51 8.94 -12.26
C ASP A 114 12.60 9.87 -13.09
N SER A 115 11.34 10.01 -12.67
CA SER A 115 10.34 10.88 -13.29
C SER A 115 10.33 12.31 -12.73
N VAL A 116 11.07 12.60 -11.64
CA VAL A 116 11.27 13.98 -11.16
C VAL A 116 12.17 14.67 -12.18
N PRO A 117 11.69 15.70 -12.89
CA PRO A 117 12.29 16.03 -14.16
C PRO A 117 13.66 16.66 -13.95
N ALA A 118 14.55 16.32 -14.90
CA ALA A 118 15.76 17.03 -15.28
C ALA A 118 15.52 18.50 -15.71
N VAL A 119 14.54 19.18 -15.11
CA VAL A 119 14.18 20.59 -15.31
C VAL A 119 15.21 21.54 -14.67
N ILE A 120 16.01 21.07 -13.72
CA ILE A 120 17.08 21.90 -13.13
C ILE A 120 18.31 21.98 -14.06
N ALA A 121 18.53 21.00 -14.95
CA ALA A 121 19.73 20.97 -15.81
C ALA A 121 19.63 21.86 -17.06
N LEU A 122 18.43 22.22 -17.53
CA LEU A 122 18.24 23.00 -18.77
C LEU A 122 18.31 24.52 -18.59
N ARG A 123 18.36 25.04 -17.36
CA ARG A 123 18.45 26.50 -17.11
C ARG A 123 19.88 27.04 -17.03
N SER A 124 20.90 26.18 -17.02
CA SER A 124 22.29 26.62 -16.84
C SER A 124 23.09 26.78 -18.15
N SER A 125 22.52 26.48 -19.33
CA SER A 125 23.23 26.54 -20.61
C SER A 125 22.78 27.65 -21.57
N ALA A 126 21.93 28.58 -21.13
CA ALA A 126 21.64 29.79 -21.92
C ALA A 126 22.59 30.92 -21.50
N ALA A 127 23.81 30.91 -22.06
CA ALA A 127 24.67 32.09 -22.12
C ALA A 127 24.05 33.16 -23.07
N PRO A 128 24.50 34.43 -22.99
CA PRO A 128 25.36 34.86 -24.10
C PRO A 128 26.50 35.83 -23.72
N SER A 129 27.65 35.53 -24.31
CA SER A 129 28.63 36.43 -24.97
C SER A 129 28.84 37.87 -24.46
N ARG A 130 30.07 38.13 -23.99
CA ARG A 130 30.98 39.14 -24.57
C ARG A 130 32.43 38.84 -24.20
#